data_AF-A0A2T2R605-F1
#
_entry.id   AF-A0A2T2R605-F1
#
_cell.length_a   1.000
_cell.length_b   1.000
_cell.length_c   1.000
_cell.angle_alpha   90.00
_cell.angle_beta   90.00
_cell.angle_gamma   90.00
#
_symmetry.space_group_name_H-M   'P 1'
#
loop_
_entity.id
_entity.type
_entity.pdbx_description
1 polymer ?
#
loop_
_entity_poly.entity_id
_entity_poly.type
_entity_poly.pdbx_seq_one_letter_code
_entity_poly.pdbx_strand_id
1 'polypeptide(L)'
;MPAAPKIGLLKGLGVTLRTATKPKATQMYPRVKPDLPPRTRGVIALMEENCTVCMQCARECPDWCIYIDSHKQQVPPKEEGGRTRTRNQLDRFAIDFALCMYCGICIEVCPFDALFWSPEFEYSTYSIAELTHEKETLREWTDTVPPPPPLDVGASQPKEIEDGLTAAAKAVEEAAAAARRQMEAAGADQEHSGQAPGQQAEEDVHVEAQIDQEVYDQLIEQGKSERVARAKAKAAYVRREKARRREQKGGEASTGEQQPAAEGEAS
;
A
#
# COMPACT_ATOMS: atom_id res chain seq x y z
N MET A 1 52.26 -12.04 -45.27
CA MET A 1 51.15 -11.89 -44.31
C MET A 1 49.85 -11.97 -45.09
N PRO A 2 48.91 -12.89 -44.78
CA PRO A 2 47.64 -12.94 -45.50
C PRO A 2 46.88 -11.62 -45.29
N ALA A 3 46.24 -11.13 -46.36
CA ALA A 3 45.53 -9.86 -46.35
C ALA A 3 44.38 -9.88 -45.32
N ALA A 4 44.28 -8.82 -44.50
CA ALA A 4 43.24 -8.68 -43.51
C ALA A 4 41.82 -8.82 -44.14
N PRO A 5 40.85 -9.44 -43.45
CA PRO A 5 39.52 -9.72 -44.01
C PRO A 5 38.67 -8.44 -44.08
N LYS A 6 38.94 -7.60 -45.09
CA LYS A 6 38.30 -6.27 -45.29
C LYS A 6 36.76 -6.34 -45.37
N ILE A 7 36.23 -7.43 -45.93
CA ILE A 7 34.78 -7.65 -46.07
C ILE A 7 34.09 -7.88 -44.71
N GLY A 8 34.77 -8.57 -43.78
CA GLY A 8 34.24 -8.80 -42.44
C GLY A 8 34.15 -7.50 -41.63
N LEU A 9 35.20 -6.66 -41.72
CA LEU A 9 35.24 -5.37 -41.03
C LEU A 9 34.15 -4.42 -41.53
N LEU A 10 33.96 -4.30 -42.84
CA LEU A 10 32.92 -3.44 -43.42
C LEU A 10 31.51 -3.91 -43.05
N LYS A 11 31.25 -5.24 -43.08
CA LYS A 11 29.97 -5.79 -42.62
C LYS A 11 29.74 -5.52 -41.13
N GLY A 12 30.77 -5.64 -40.30
CA GLY A 12 30.71 -5.32 -38.87
C GLY A 12 30.36 -3.85 -38.62
N LEU A 13 31.06 -2.91 -39.28
CA LEU A 13 30.72 -1.49 -39.19
C LEU A 13 29.30 -1.19 -39.68
N GLY A 14 28.83 -1.89 -40.73
CA GLY A 14 27.45 -1.77 -41.21
C GLY A 14 26.41 -2.16 -40.15
N VAL A 15 26.66 -3.22 -39.38
CA VAL A 15 25.80 -3.62 -38.25
C VAL A 15 25.81 -2.57 -37.14
N THR A 16 27.00 -2.04 -36.82
CA THR A 16 27.15 -0.97 -35.82
C THR A 16 26.38 0.28 -36.23
N LEU A 17 26.53 0.74 -37.48
CA LEU A 17 25.82 1.93 -37.99
C LEU A 17 24.30 1.72 -37.98
N ARG A 18 23.82 0.54 -38.38
CA ARG A 18 22.40 0.17 -38.30
C ARG A 18 21.87 0.15 -36.87
N THR A 19 22.70 -0.21 -35.90
CA THR A 19 22.31 -0.24 -34.48
C THR A 19 22.36 1.14 -33.84
N ALA A 20 23.28 2.01 -34.30
CA ALA A 20 23.40 3.39 -33.81
C ALA A 20 22.11 4.20 -34.03
N THR A 21 21.41 3.97 -35.15
CA THR A 21 20.16 4.65 -35.50
C THR A 21 18.90 4.03 -34.88
N LYS A 22 18.99 2.89 -34.19
CA LYS A 22 17.85 2.29 -33.47
C LYS A 22 17.52 3.08 -32.19
N PRO A 23 16.23 3.11 -31.78
CA PRO A 23 15.84 3.65 -30.48
C PRO A 23 16.56 2.91 -29.35
N LYS A 24 16.87 3.64 -28.27
CA LYS A 24 17.59 3.09 -27.12
C LYS A 24 16.61 2.38 -26.19
N ALA A 25 16.99 1.20 -25.72
CA ALA A 25 16.23 0.45 -24.72
C ALA A 25 16.43 0.97 -23.29
N THR A 26 17.25 2.02 -23.11
CA THR A 26 17.59 2.60 -21.81
C THR A 26 16.35 3.20 -21.14
N GLN A 27 16.08 2.77 -19.91
CA GLN A 27 15.11 3.43 -19.03
C GLN A 27 15.83 4.45 -18.14
N MET A 28 15.26 5.63 -17.99
CA MET A 28 15.85 6.73 -17.22
C MET A 28 15.55 6.59 -15.73
N TYR A 29 16.19 5.63 -15.06
CA TYR A 29 16.14 5.51 -13.60
C TYR A 29 16.78 6.75 -12.93
N PRO A 30 16.19 7.33 -11.86
CA PRO A 30 15.02 6.89 -11.10
C PRO A 30 13.66 7.45 -11.60
N ARG A 31 13.63 8.23 -12.69
CA ARG A 31 12.39 8.85 -13.20
C ARG A 31 11.41 7.83 -13.77
N VAL A 32 11.91 6.77 -14.39
CA VAL A 32 11.13 5.64 -14.89
C VAL A 32 11.64 4.39 -14.18
N LYS A 33 10.80 3.79 -13.33
CA LYS A 33 11.07 2.53 -12.65
C LYS A 33 10.77 1.34 -13.58
N PRO A 34 11.51 0.22 -13.45
CA PRO A 34 11.21 -0.98 -14.22
C PRO A 34 9.84 -1.54 -13.84
N ASP A 35 9.13 -2.09 -14.82
CA ASP A 35 7.93 -2.89 -14.58
C ASP A 35 8.35 -4.27 -14.05
N LEU A 36 7.95 -4.58 -12.81
CA LEU A 36 8.33 -5.80 -12.11
C LEU A 36 7.18 -6.80 -12.14
N PRO A 37 7.44 -8.10 -12.45
CA PRO A 37 6.39 -9.10 -12.43
C PRO A 37 5.81 -9.27 -11.01
N PRO A 38 4.53 -9.68 -10.85
CA PRO A 38 3.90 -9.80 -9.53
C PRO A 38 4.58 -10.76 -8.55
N ARG A 39 5.34 -11.73 -9.05
CA ARG A 39 6.09 -12.72 -8.23
C ARG A 39 7.54 -12.31 -7.97
N THR A 40 7.85 -11.01 -8.09
CA THR A 40 9.19 -10.48 -7.81
C THR A 40 9.53 -10.69 -6.34
N ARG A 41 10.80 -11.03 -6.10
CA ARG A 41 11.35 -11.22 -4.76
C ARG A 41 12.16 -9.98 -4.37
N GLY A 42 11.50 -9.00 -3.77
CA GLY A 42 12.13 -7.83 -3.20
C GLY A 42 12.53 -8.08 -1.75
N VAL A 43 12.08 -7.21 -0.85
CA VAL A 43 12.24 -7.36 0.60
C VAL A 43 11.18 -8.31 1.17
N ILE A 44 11.52 -9.00 2.26
CA ILE A 44 10.59 -9.87 2.99
C ILE A 44 9.79 -9.00 3.97
N ALA A 45 8.48 -9.14 3.96
CA ALA A 45 7.56 -8.52 4.92
C ALA A 45 7.09 -9.53 5.98
N LEU A 46 6.78 -9.05 7.19
CA LEU A 46 6.30 -9.87 8.30
C LEU A 46 4.95 -9.39 8.83
N MET A 47 3.94 -10.26 8.77
CA MET A 47 2.67 -10.11 9.49
C MET A 47 2.79 -10.79 10.88
N GLU A 48 3.19 -10.03 11.90
CA GLU A 48 3.43 -10.53 13.27
C GLU A 48 2.25 -11.33 13.84
N GLU A 49 1.01 -10.94 13.57
CA GLU A 49 -0.19 -11.60 14.12
C GLU A 49 -0.38 -13.02 13.59
N ASN A 50 0.18 -13.32 12.41
CA ASN A 50 0.15 -14.65 11.80
C ASN A 50 1.29 -15.54 12.31
N CYS A 51 2.36 -14.95 12.88
CA CYS A 51 3.51 -15.72 13.34
C CYS A 51 3.22 -16.46 14.66
N THR A 52 3.31 -17.78 14.63
CA THR A 52 3.09 -18.65 15.81
C THR A 52 4.38 -19.11 16.49
N VAL A 53 5.54 -18.61 16.03
CA VAL A 53 6.87 -19.01 16.50
C VAL A 53 7.10 -20.54 16.36
N CYS A 54 6.68 -21.12 15.23
CA CYS A 54 6.92 -22.54 14.93
C CYS A 54 8.38 -22.87 14.60
N MET A 55 9.22 -21.85 14.37
CA MET A 55 10.65 -21.94 14.02
C MET A 55 10.95 -22.63 12.69
N GLN A 56 9.95 -22.91 11.85
CA GLN A 56 10.14 -23.61 10.59
C GLN A 56 10.93 -22.78 9.56
N CYS A 57 10.61 -21.49 9.44
CA CYS A 57 11.30 -20.56 8.55
C CYS A 57 12.79 -20.41 8.88
N ALA A 58 13.13 -20.32 10.17
CA ALA A 58 14.52 -20.23 10.61
C ALA A 58 15.30 -21.54 10.39
N ARG A 59 14.66 -22.69 10.60
CA ARG A 59 15.28 -24.01 10.40
C ARG A 59 15.54 -24.31 8.93
N GLU A 60 14.63 -23.93 8.05
CA GLU A 60 14.70 -24.22 6.62
C GLU A 60 15.50 -23.17 5.83
N CYS A 61 15.81 -22.03 6.45
CA CYS A 61 16.65 -21.02 5.81
C CYS A 61 18.03 -21.62 5.47
N PRO A 62 18.49 -21.59 4.20
CA PRO A 62 19.78 -22.17 3.85
C PRO A 62 20.98 -21.40 4.43
N ASP A 63 20.82 -20.09 4.69
CA ASP A 63 21.87 -19.21 5.20
C ASP A 63 21.79 -18.99 6.72
N TRP A 64 20.75 -19.51 7.39
CA TRP A 64 20.46 -19.26 8.81
C TRP A 64 20.43 -17.76 9.19
N CYS A 65 19.91 -16.92 8.30
CA CYS A 65 19.86 -15.46 8.48
C CYS A 65 18.68 -14.95 9.32
N ILE A 66 17.86 -15.83 9.92
CA ILE A 66 16.65 -15.47 10.66
C ILE A 66 16.86 -15.71 12.16
N TYR A 67 16.67 -14.66 12.96
CA TYR A 67 16.75 -14.70 14.42
C TYR A 67 15.34 -14.59 15.02
N ILE A 68 14.98 -15.52 15.90
CA ILE A 68 13.64 -15.56 16.52
C ILE A 68 13.79 -15.82 18.02
N ASP A 69 13.26 -14.90 18.82
CA ASP A 69 13.13 -15.06 20.27
C ASP A 69 11.64 -15.09 20.65
N SER A 70 11.30 -15.89 21.67
CA SER A 70 9.92 -16.03 22.15
C SER A 70 9.85 -16.45 23.60
N HIS A 71 8.71 -16.13 24.22
CA HIS A 71 8.36 -16.60 25.56
C HIS A 71 7.01 -17.33 25.56
N LYS A 72 6.77 -18.08 26.63
CA LYS A 72 5.54 -18.83 26.84
C LYS A 72 4.55 -17.97 27.62
N GLN A 73 3.41 -17.68 27.01
CA GLN A 73 2.30 -16.99 27.64
C GLN A 73 1.18 -17.97 27.98
N GLN A 74 0.65 -17.88 29.19
CA GLN A 74 -0.53 -18.63 29.62
C GLN A 74 -1.79 -17.94 29.09
N VAL A 75 -2.60 -18.66 28.33
CA VAL A 75 -3.86 -18.17 27.76
C VAL A 75 -5.01 -18.79 28.56
N PRO A 76 -5.95 -17.97 29.05
CA PRO A 76 -7.11 -18.48 29.78
C PRO A 76 -7.95 -19.37 28.85
N PRO A 77 -8.66 -20.35 29.42
CA PRO A 77 -9.52 -21.22 28.65
C PRO A 77 -10.66 -20.42 27.99
N LYS A 78 -11.07 -20.84 26.78
CA LYS A 78 -12.17 -20.19 26.05
C LYS A 78 -13.54 -20.45 26.68
N GLU A 79 -13.65 -21.53 27.45
CA GLU A 79 -14.85 -21.94 28.20
C GLU A 79 -14.53 -22.05 29.70
N GLU A 80 -15.49 -21.67 30.53
CA GLU A 80 -15.35 -21.68 31.98
C GLU A 80 -15.15 -23.12 32.49
N GLY A 81 -14.04 -23.37 33.20
CA GLY A 81 -13.64 -24.72 33.66
C GLY A 81 -12.63 -25.47 32.78
N GLY A 82 -12.19 -24.88 31.66
CA GLY A 82 -11.15 -25.48 30.81
C GLY A 82 -9.73 -25.43 31.41
N ARG A 83 -8.79 -26.18 30.83
CA ARG A 83 -7.37 -26.16 31.22
C ARG A 83 -6.65 -24.95 30.61
N THR A 84 -5.87 -24.24 31.42
CA THR A 84 -4.97 -23.18 30.95
C THR A 84 -4.03 -23.71 29.88
N ARG A 85 -4.00 -23.06 28.72
CA ARG A 85 -3.12 -23.43 27.61
C ARG A 85 -1.93 -22.50 27.56
N THR A 86 -0.80 -23.00 27.08
CA THR A 86 0.38 -22.18 26.84
C THR A 86 0.48 -21.90 25.34
N ARG A 87 0.69 -20.63 24.99
CA ARG A 87 0.96 -20.17 23.62
C ARG A 87 2.34 -19.52 23.59
N ASN A 88 3.10 -19.73 22.52
CA ASN A 88 4.33 -18.96 22.30
C ASN A 88 3.95 -17.56 21.83
N GLN A 89 4.56 -16.55 22.43
CA GLN A 89 4.44 -15.16 22.02
C GLN A 89 5.78 -14.72 21.44
N LEU A 90 5.74 -14.10 20.26
CA LEU A 90 6.92 -13.63 19.56
C LEU A 90 7.49 -12.39 20.27
N ASP A 91 8.75 -12.44 20.65
CA ASP A 91 9.46 -11.30 21.25
C ASP A 91 10.25 -10.55 20.19
N ARG A 92 11.11 -11.29 19.48
CA ARG A 92 11.97 -10.76 18.43
C ARG A 92 11.85 -11.60 17.17
N PHE A 93 11.84 -10.94 16.03
CA PHE A 93 12.01 -11.58 14.73
C PHE A 93 12.87 -10.66 13.88
N ALA A 94 14.04 -11.12 13.47
CA ALA A 94 14.95 -10.34 12.65
C ALA A 94 15.44 -11.16 11.46
N ILE A 95 15.65 -10.49 10.33
CA ILE A 95 16.30 -11.07 9.15
C ILE A 95 17.55 -10.25 8.85
N ASP A 96 18.69 -10.91 8.77
CA ASP A 96 19.93 -10.32 8.27
C ASP A 96 19.98 -10.41 6.75
N PHE A 97 19.69 -9.29 6.09
CA PHE A 97 19.72 -9.19 4.63
C PHE A 97 21.14 -9.11 4.05
N ALA A 98 22.18 -8.98 4.87
CA ALA A 98 23.56 -9.14 4.41
C ALA A 98 23.91 -10.63 4.18
N LEU A 99 23.17 -11.55 4.80
CA LEU A 99 23.34 -13.01 4.65
C LEU A 99 22.28 -13.63 3.74
N CYS A 100 21.06 -13.09 3.71
CA CYS A 100 19.95 -13.66 2.95
C CYS A 100 20.23 -13.76 1.44
N MET A 101 20.07 -14.95 0.85
CA MET A 101 20.16 -15.15 -0.61
C MET A 101 18.84 -14.97 -1.39
N TYR A 102 17.77 -14.49 -0.76
CA TYR A 102 16.45 -14.25 -1.38
C TYR A 102 15.81 -15.50 -2.04
N CYS A 103 16.03 -16.67 -1.45
CA CYS A 103 15.53 -17.95 -1.96
C CYS A 103 14.01 -18.15 -1.79
N GLY A 104 13.37 -17.45 -0.84
CA GLY A 104 11.93 -17.52 -0.58
C GLY A 104 11.44 -18.75 0.17
N ILE A 105 12.35 -19.65 0.57
CA ILE A 105 11.97 -20.90 1.25
C ILE A 105 11.27 -20.61 2.60
N CYS A 106 11.69 -19.57 3.32
CA CYS A 106 11.05 -19.15 4.56
C CYS A 106 9.58 -18.75 4.40
N ILE A 107 9.19 -18.24 3.22
CA ILE A 107 7.82 -17.85 2.89
C ILE A 107 7.01 -19.11 2.57
N GLU A 108 7.51 -19.95 1.66
CA GLU A 108 6.81 -21.18 1.23
C GLU A 108 6.62 -22.20 2.37
N VAL A 109 7.58 -22.26 3.30
CA VAL A 109 7.52 -23.19 4.43
C VAL A 109 6.69 -22.66 5.59
N CYS A 110 6.27 -21.39 5.56
CA CYS A 110 5.49 -20.80 6.64
C CYS A 110 4.05 -21.34 6.59
N PRO A 111 3.60 -22.14 7.57
CA PRO A 111 2.28 -22.77 7.49
C PRO A 111 1.13 -21.82 7.88
N PHE A 112 1.44 -20.57 8.22
CA PHE A 112 0.49 -19.58 8.69
C PHE A 112 0.53 -18.28 7.86
N ASP A 113 1.26 -18.28 6.73
CA ASP A 113 1.41 -17.10 5.87
C ASP A 113 1.79 -15.85 6.69
N ALA A 114 2.85 -15.94 7.48
CA ALA A 114 3.36 -14.82 8.27
C ALA A 114 4.38 -13.99 7.49
N LEU A 115 5.02 -14.56 6.47
CA LEU A 115 6.05 -13.91 5.68
C LEU A 115 5.58 -13.76 4.24
N PHE A 116 5.89 -12.62 3.62
CA PHE A 116 5.48 -12.31 2.25
C PHE A 116 6.59 -11.62 1.47
N TRP A 117 6.52 -11.69 0.15
CA TRP A 117 7.33 -10.85 -0.73
C TRP A 117 6.69 -9.48 -0.91
N SER A 118 7.42 -8.44 -0.54
CA SER A 118 7.17 -7.09 -1.02
C SER A 118 7.95 -6.87 -2.34
N PRO A 119 7.41 -6.10 -3.29
CA PRO A 119 8.10 -5.75 -4.53
C PRO A 119 9.19 -4.69 -4.30
N GLU A 120 9.31 -4.13 -3.09
CA GLU A 120 10.32 -3.12 -2.77
C GLU A 120 11.73 -3.72 -2.81
N PHE A 121 12.62 -3.09 -3.56
CA PHE A 121 14.01 -3.53 -3.75
C PHE A 121 15.03 -2.43 -3.44
N GLU A 122 14.56 -1.20 -3.18
CA GLU A 122 15.39 0.00 -2.99
C GLU A 122 15.59 0.32 -1.50
N TYR A 123 16.17 -0.60 -0.74
CA TYR A 123 16.41 -0.44 0.71
C TYR A 123 17.90 -0.52 1.08
N SER A 124 18.78 -0.14 0.17
CA SER A 124 20.23 -0.10 0.43
C SER A 124 20.55 0.87 1.57
N THR A 125 21.43 0.46 2.48
CA THR A 125 21.86 1.24 3.63
C THR A 125 23.36 1.56 3.55
N TYR A 126 23.85 2.47 4.41
CA TYR A 126 25.27 2.84 4.44
C TYR A 126 26.10 1.94 5.36
N SER A 127 25.45 1.26 6.31
CA SER A 127 26.07 0.36 7.27
C SER A 127 25.51 -1.05 7.16
N ILE A 128 26.37 -2.06 7.24
CA ILE A 128 25.95 -3.46 7.24
C ILE A 128 25.04 -3.79 8.41
N ALA A 129 25.22 -3.13 9.57
CA ALA A 129 24.37 -3.35 10.74
C ALA A 129 22.91 -2.94 10.49
N GLU A 130 22.67 -2.00 9.57
CA GLU A 130 21.33 -1.54 9.19
C GLU A 130 20.63 -2.53 8.23
N LEU A 131 21.34 -3.52 7.68
CA LEU A 131 20.73 -4.59 6.86
C LEU A 131 20.08 -5.70 7.70
N THR A 132 20.24 -5.64 9.03
CA THR A 132 19.43 -6.48 9.93
C THR A 132 18.11 -5.77 10.17
N HIS A 133 17.05 -6.25 9.54
CA HIS A 133 15.72 -5.70 9.73
C HIS A 133 15.03 -6.45 10.86
N GLU A 134 14.67 -5.72 11.91
CA GLU A 134 13.85 -6.22 13.03
C GLU A 134 12.36 -6.25 12.64
N LYS A 135 11.55 -6.88 13.50
CA LYS A 135 10.14 -7.19 13.22
C LYS A 135 9.31 -5.95 12.85
N GLU A 136 9.64 -4.81 13.45
CA GLU A 136 8.99 -3.53 13.19
C GLU A 136 9.23 -3.07 11.76
N THR A 137 10.49 -3.08 11.30
CA THR A 137 10.85 -2.74 9.91
C THR A 137 10.25 -3.74 8.93
N LEU A 138 10.26 -5.03 9.26
CA LEU A 138 9.65 -6.06 8.42
C LEU A 138 8.13 -5.88 8.26
N ARG A 139 7.46 -5.33 9.28
CA ARG A 139 6.02 -5.03 9.21
C ARG A 139 5.71 -3.85 8.30
N GLU A 140 6.58 -2.85 8.22
CA GLU A 140 6.36 -1.69 7.34
C GLU A 140 6.21 -2.11 5.87
N TRP A 141 6.92 -3.15 5.45
CA TRP A 141 6.85 -3.67 4.08
C TRP A 141 5.53 -4.39 3.75
N THR A 142 4.73 -4.78 4.75
CA THR A 142 3.46 -5.48 4.53
C THR A 142 2.47 -4.65 3.70
N ASP A 143 2.53 -3.32 3.81
CA ASP A 143 1.64 -2.41 3.07
C ASP A 143 1.86 -2.46 1.54
N THR A 144 3.04 -2.89 1.11
CA THR A 144 3.43 -2.99 -0.31
C THR A 144 3.24 -4.38 -0.90
N VAL A 145 2.84 -5.36 -0.08
CA VAL A 145 2.62 -6.73 -0.52
C VAL A 145 1.43 -6.77 -1.49
N PRO A 146 1.60 -7.29 -2.72
CA PRO A 146 0.50 -7.37 -3.67
C PRO A 146 -0.56 -8.36 -3.17
N PRO A 147 -1.83 -8.15 -3.52
CA PRO A 147 -2.88 -9.10 -3.18
C PRO A 147 -2.61 -10.46 -3.82
N PRO A 148 -3.09 -11.56 -3.21
CA PRO A 148 -2.93 -12.88 -3.78
C PRO A 148 -3.56 -12.94 -5.18
N PRO A 149 -2.99 -13.74 -6.10
CA PRO A 149 -3.55 -13.89 -7.43
C PRO A 149 -4.99 -14.44 -7.35
N PRO A 150 -5.84 -14.10 -8.33
CA PRO A 150 -7.18 -14.64 -8.38
C PRO A 150 -7.14 -16.16 -8.47
N LEU A 151 -8.16 -16.80 -7.88
CA LEU A 151 -8.32 -18.25 -7.96
C LEU A 151 -8.48 -18.69 -9.41
N ASP A 152 -8.03 -19.92 -9.69
CA ASP A 152 -8.19 -20.54 -11.00
C ASP A 152 -9.67 -20.64 -11.40
N VAL A 153 -9.93 -20.57 -12.70
CA VAL A 153 -11.30 -20.57 -13.25
C VAL A 153 -12.03 -21.86 -12.84
N GLY A 154 -13.10 -21.71 -12.06
CA GLY A 154 -13.90 -22.83 -11.55
C GLY A 154 -13.51 -23.34 -10.16
N ALA A 155 -12.48 -22.77 -9.53
CA ALA A 155 -12.18 -23.02 -8.13
C ALA A 155 -13.23 -22.34 -7.23
N SER A 156 -13.76 -23.09 -6.25
CA SER A 156 -14.59 -22.52 -5.19
C SER A 156 -13.74 -21.62 -4.30
N GLN A 157 -14.31 -20.53 -3.80
CA GLN A 157 -13.65 -19.72 -2.79
C GLN A 157 -13.42 -20.57 -1.52
N PRO A 158 -12.33 -20.32 -0.78
CA PRO A 158 -12.16 -20.89 0.55
C PRO A 158 -13.32 -20.45 1.45
N LYS A 159 -13.84 -21.35 2.29
CA LYS A 159 -14.98 -21.07 3.18
C LYS A 159 -14.70 -19.89 4.09
N GLU A 160 -13.46 -19.73 4.53
CA GLU A 160 -13.02 -18.63 5.39
C GLU A 160 -13.19 -17.26 4.69
N ILE A 161 -12.95 -17.22 3.37
CA ILE A 161 -13.14 -16.02 2.55
C ILE A 161 -14.62 -15.78 2.33
N GLU A 162 -15.41 -16.82 2.05
CA GLU A 162 -16.87 -16.71 1.92
C GLU A 162 -17.52 -16.22 3.21
N ASP A 163 -17.16 -16.81 4.35
CA ASP A 163 -17.62 -16.42 5.69
C ASP A 163 -17.21 -14.99 6.02
N GLY A 164 -15.97 -14.62 5.69
CA GLY A 164 -15.44 -13.27 5.89
C GLY A 164 -16.18 -12.21 5.05
N LEU A 165 -16.43 -12.49 3.77
CA LEU A 165 -17.20 -11.61 2.89
C LEU A 165 -18.65 -11.46 3.37
N THR A 166 -19.24 -12.56 3.84
CA THR A 166 -20.61 -12.56 4.38
C THR A 166 -20.69 -11.75 5.68
N ALA A 167 -19.72 -11.92 6.57
CA ALA A 167 -19.61 -11.15 7.81
C ALA A 167 -19.37 -9.66 7.54
N ALA A 168 -18.52 -9.32 6.56
CA ALA A 168 -18.28 -7.95 6.16
C ALA A 168 -19.55 -7.30 5.57
N ALA A 169 -20.27 -8.00 4.69
CA ALA A 169 -21.54 -7.52 4.14
C ALA A 169 -22.57 -7.26 5.25
N LYS A 170 -22.68 -8.18 6.22
CA LYS A 170 -23.56 -8.01 7.39
C LYS A 170 -23.14 -6.82 8.25
N ALA A 171 -21.85 -6.63 8.50
CA ALA A 171 -21.35 -5.50 9.27
C ALA A 171 -21.63 -4.15 8.58
N VAL A 172 -21.53 -4.10 7.25
CA VAL A 172 -21.89 -2.91 6.46
C VAL A 172 -23.39 -2.62 6.54
N GLU A 173 -24.24 -3.64 6.46
CA GLU A 173 -25.69 -3.50 6.60
C GLU A 173 -26.07 -3.01 8.02
N GLU A 174 -25.47 -3.59 9.05
CA GLU A 174 -25.67 -3.18 10.45
C GLU A 174 -25.18 -1.75 10.70
N ALA A 175 -24.02 -1.37 10.15
CA ALA A 175 -23.50 0.00 10.22
C ALA A 175 -24.41 0.99 9.48
N ALA A 176 -24.94 0.63 8.32
CA ALA A 176 -25.89 1.45 7.57
C ALA A 176 -27.23 1.59 8.31
N ALA A 177 -27.73 0.51 8.94
CA ALA A 177 -28.93 0.54 9.77
C ALA A 177 -28.72 1.39 11.03
N ALA A 178 -27.55 1.31 11.67
CA ALA A 178 -27.18 2.14 12.82
C ALA A 178 -27.08 3.62 12.42
N ALA A 179 -26.48 3.93 11.27
CA ALA A 179 -26.42 5.30 10.74
C ALA A 179 -27.83 5.85 10.44
N ARG A 180 -28.72 5.05 9.84
CA ARG A 180 -30.13 5.44 9.62
C ARG A 180 -30.87 5.73 10.92
N ARG A 181 -30.71 4.86 11.94
CA ARG A 181 -31.31 5.08 13.27
C ARG A 181 -30.75 6.33 13.96
N GLN A 182 -29.47 6.63 13.78
CA GLN A 182 -28.86 7.87 14.30
C GLN A 182 -29.41 9.11 13.59
N MET A 183 -29.64 9.04 12.28
CA MET A 183 -30.29 10.12 11.52
C MET A 183 -31.76 10.31 11.91
N GLU A 184 -32.48 9.24 12.19
CA GLU A 184 -33.89 9.27 12.65
C GLU A 184 -34.00 9.77 14.11
N ALA A 185 -33.07 9.39 14.98
CA ALA A 185 -33.02 9.82 16.38
C ALA A 185 -32.55 11.28 16.55
N ALA A 186 -31.87 11.85 15.54
CA ALA A 186 -31.46 13.24 15.54
C ALA A 186 -32.62 14.24 15.36
N GLY A 187 -33.86 13.76 15.14
CA GLY A 187 -35.07 14.57 15.19
C GLY A 187 -35.26 15.48 13.98
N ALA A 188 -36.39 15.29 13.31
CA ALA A 188 -36.91 16.23 12.34
C ALA A 188 -37.29 17.54 13.05
N ASP A 189 -36.49 18.58 12.86
CA ASP A 189 -36.90 19.98 12.92
C ASP A 189 -36.00 20.79 11.99
N GLN A 190 -36.37 20.78 10.71
CA GLN A 190 -36.19 21.89 9.78
C GLN A 190 -37.07 21.62 8.55
N GLU A 191 -38.29 22.16 8.57
CA GLU A 191 -38.93 22.63 7.36
C GLU A 191 -38.05 23.74 6.77
N HIS A 192 -37.08 23.36 5.95
CA HIS A 192 -36.54 24.26 4.95
C HIS A 192 -37.12 23.85 3.60
N SER A 193 -38.18 24.55 3.20
CA SER A 193 -38.62 24.61 1.81
C SER A 193 -37.48 25.18 0.96
N GLY A 194 -36.60 24.30 0.51
CA GLY A 194 -35.46 24.61 -0.33
C GLY A 194 -35.04 23.31 -0.98
N GLN A 195 -35.45 23.16 -2.23
CA GLN A 195 -35.14 22.06 -3.13
C GLN A 195 -33.77 21.43 -2.82
N ALA A 196 -33.77 20.16 -2.41
CA ALA A 196 -32.54 19.42 -2.16
C ALA A 196 -31.64 19.54 -3.40
N PRO A 197 -30.41 20.09 -3.30
CA PRO A 197 -29.47 19.91 -4.37
C PRO A 197 -29.16 18.43 -4.38
N GLY A 198 -29.58 17.76 -5.45
CA GLY A 198 -29.23 16.36 -5.69
C GLY A 198 -27.73 16.19 -5.44
N GLN A 199 -27.38 15.16 -4.70
CA GLN A 199 -26.00 14.68 -4.63
C GLN A 199 -25.57 14.36 -6.06
N GLN A 200 -25.00 15.35 -6.73
CA GLN A 200 -24.21 15.13 -7.92
C GLN A 200 -23.06 14.25 -7.46
N ALA A 201 -22.95 13.09 -8.09
CA ALA A 201 -21.86 12.14 -7.89
C ALA A 201 -20.54 12.92 -7.76
N GLU A 202 -19.96 12.84 -6.57
CA GLU A 202 -18.75 13.58 -6.25
C GLU A 202 -17.63 12.99 -7.11
N GLU A 203 -17.19 13.75 -8.12
CA GLU A 203 -16.08 13.36 -8.99
C GLU A 203 -14.82 13.15 -8.13
N ASP A 204 -14.25 11.94 -8.17
CA ASP A 204 -13.06 11.54 -7.42
C ASP A 204 -11.83 12.34 -7.89
N VAL A 205 -11.64 13.53 -7.31
CA VAL A 205 -10.43 14.32 -7.50
C VAL A 205 -9.34 13.74 -6.60
N HIS A 206 -8.42 12.99 -7.19
CA HIS A 206 -7.21 12.52 -6.51
C HIS A 206 -6.31 13.71 -6.14
N VAL A 207 -6.09 13.93 -4.84
CA VAL A 207 -5.16 14.93 -4.29
C VAL A 207 -4.06 14.19 -3.54
N GLU A 208 -2.80 14.41 -3.94
CA GLU A 208 -1.64 13.82 -3.28
C GLU A 208 -1.53 14.34 -1.84
N ALA A 209 -1.61 13.45 -0.86
CA ALA A 209 -1.81 13.83 0.54
C ALA A 209 -0.50 14.30 1.21
N GLN A 210 -0.32 15.62 1.33
CA GLN A 210 0.70 16.21 2.19
C GLN A 210 0.22 16.26 3.65
N ILE A 211 1.16 16.43 4.58
CA ILE A 211 0.87 16.57 6.02
C ILE A 211 0.76 18.05 6.33
N ASP A 212 -0.33 18.43 6.99
CA ASP A 212 -0.44 19.77 7.55
C ASP A 212 0.39 19.89 8.84
N GLN A 213 1.54 20.56 8.74
CA GLN A 213 2.53 20.68 9.81
C GLN A 213 1.94 21.32 11.08
N GLU A 214 1.12 22.38 10.94
CA GLU A 214 0.51 23.06 12.09
C GLU A 214 -0.44 22.16 12.88
N VAL A 215 -1.27 21.38 12.18
CA VAL A 215 -2.17 20.41 12.83
C VAL A 215 -1.39 19.24 13.42
N TYR A 216 -0.30 18.83 12.78
CA TYR A 216 0.56 17.78 13.29
C TYR A 216 1.21 18.20 14.62
N ASP A 217 1.86 19.36 14.66
CA ASP A 217 2.58 19.88 15.83
C ASP A 217 1.62 20.09 17.01
N GLN A 218 0.44 20.65 16.76
CA GLN A 218 -0.60 20.81 17.80
C GLN A 218 -1.08 19.47 18.37
N LEU A 219 -1.15 18.42 17.56
CA LEU A 219 -1.60 17.09 18.03
C LEU A 219 -0.50 16.38 18.83
N ILE A 220 0.77 16.61 18.49
CA ILE A 220 1.92 16.12 19.26
C ILE A 220 2.00 16.83 20.62
N GLU A 221 1.83 18.16 20.65
CA GLU A 221 1.77 18.93 21.92
C GLU A 221 0.60 18.49 22.82
N GLN A 222 -0.51 18.07 22.22
CA GLN A 222 -1.66 17.48 22.92
C GLN A 222 -1.41 16.03 23.40
N GLY A 223 -0.19 15.50 23.25
CA GLY A 223 0.20 14.16 23.69
C GLY A 223 -0.42 13.03 22.88
N LYS A 224 -0.91 13.30 21.66
CA LYS A 224 -1.42 12.24 20.78
C LYS A 224 -0.25 11.52 20.12
N SER A 225 -0.41 10.21 19.92
CA SER A 225 0.62 9.41 19.25
C SER A 225 0.86 9.91 17.81
N GLU A 226 2.11 9.80 17.37
CA GLU A 226 2.55 10.23 16.05
C GLU A 226 1.69 9.68 14.91
N ARG A 227 1.25 8.42 15.02
CA ARG A 227 0.32 7.79 14.07
C ARG A 227 -1.00 8.56 13.98
N VAL A 228 -1.58 8.94 15.12
CA VAL A 228 -2.86 9.66 15.18
C VAL A 228 -2.68 11.11 14.71
N ALA A 229 -1.56 11.75 15.05
CA ALA A 229 -1.23 13.10 14.61
C ALA A 229 -1.08 13.16 13.08
N ARG A 230 -0.29 12.25 12.50
CA ARG A 230 -0.01 12.17 11.05
C ARG A 230 -1.26 11.86 10.23
N ALA A 231 -2.12 10.94 10.69
CA ALA A 231 -3.37 10.61 10.01
C ALA A 231 -4.35 11.81 10.00
N LYS A 232 -4.49 12.51 11.14
CA LYS A 232 -5.37 13.68 11.25
C LYS A 232 -4.84 14.88 10.47
N ALA A 233 -3.54 15.10 10.45
CA ALA A 233 -2.90 16.17 9.69
C ALA A 233 -3.06 15.96 8.17
N LYS A 234 -2.91 14.72 7.66
CA LYS A 234 -3.20 14.39 6.25
C LYS A 234 -4.67 14.64 5.90
N ALA A 235 -5.60 14.23 6.76
CA ALA A 235 -7.02 14.48 6.54
C ALA A 235 -7.38 15.97 6.56
N ALA A 236 -6.74 16.75 7.45
CA ALA A 236 -6.92 18.20 7.51
C ALA A 236 -6.39 18.91 6.25
N TYR A 237 -5.24 18.47 5.72
CA TYR A 237 -4.71 18.97 4.45
C TYR A 237 -5.66 18.69 3.28
N VAL A 238 -6.12 17.44 3.14
CA VAL A 238 -7.04 17.05 2.06
C VAL A 238 -8.34 17.85 2.12
N ARG A 239 -8.88 18.10 3.32
CA ARG A 239 -10.09 18.92 3.48
C ARG A 239 -9.88 20.38 3.09
N ARG A 240 -8.75 20.98 3.51
CA ARG A 240 -8.40 22.36 3.13
C ARG A 240 -8.16 22.51 1.64
N GLU A 241 -7.44 21.58 1.03
CA GLU A 241 -7.15 21.62 -0.40
C GLU A 241 -8.41 21.37 -1.25
N LYS A 242 -9.31 20.49 -0.80
CA LYS A 242 -10.62 20.29 -1.43
C LYS A 242 -11.50 21.54 -1.32
N ALA A 243 -11.47 22.24 -0.18
CA ALA A 243 -12.17 23.51 0.00
C ALA A 243 -11.59 24.61 -0.91
N ARG A 244 -10.27 24.80 -0.92
CA ARG A 244 -9.56 25.76 -1.78
C ARG A 244 -9.88 25.55 -3.27
N ARG A 245 -9.90 24.30 -3.72
CA ARG A 245 -10.23 23.95 -5.11
C ARG A 245 -11.72 24.16 -5.43
N ARG A 246 -12.62 23.95 -4.47
CA ARG A 246 -14.05 24.28 -4.62
C ARG A 246 -14.26 25.80 -4.73
N GLU A 247 -13.53 26.59 -3.96
CA GLU A 247 -13.56 28.06 -4.05
C GLU A 247 -13.00 28.56 -5.39
N GLN A 248 -11.92 27.96 -5.91
CA GLN A 248 -11.39 28.29 -7.23
C GLN A 248 -12.37 27.96 -8.37
N LYS A 249 -13.02 26.78 -8.32
CA LYS A 249 -14.07 26.41 -9.27
C LYS A 249 -15.32 27.32 -9.16
N GLY A 250 -15.64 27.81 -7.95
CA GLY A 250 -16.71 28.78 -7.73
C GLY A 250 -16.39 30.19 -8.25
N GLY A 251 -15.11 30.58 -8.24
CA GLY A 251 -14.63 31.86 -8.79
C GLY A 251 -14.67 31.93 -10.31
N GLU A 252 -14.29 30.84 -11.00
CA GLU A 252 -14.36 30.74 -12.48
C GLU A 252 -15.80 30.82 -13.01
N ALA A 253 -16.80 30.39 -12.23
CA ALA A 253 -18.21 30.49 -12.61
C ALA A 253 -18.79 31.92 -12.45
N SER A 254 -18.11 32.82 -11.74
CA SER A 254 -18.59 34.19 -11.44
C SER A 254 -18.03 35.29 -12.35
N THR A 255 -17.13 34.96 -13.28
CA THR A 255 -16.50 35.90 -14.24
C THR A 255 -16.99 35.70 -15.68
N GLY A 256 -18.24 35.24 -15.83
CA GLY A 256 -18.90 35.10 -17.13
C GLY A 256 -19.91 36.21 -17.42
N GLU A 257 -19.44 37.39 -17.85
CA GLU A 257 -20.19 38.36 -18.67
C GLU A 257 -19.16 39.39 -19.17
N GLN A 258 -18.93 39.63 -20.47
CA GLN A 258 -19.87 40.02 -21.51
C GLN A 258 -19.30 39.65 -22.88
N GLN A 259 -20.10 38.95 -23.69
CA GLN A 259 -19.95 38.97 -25.13
C GLN A 259 -21.05 39.88 -25.67
N PRO A 260 -20.74 40.97 -26.40
CA PRO A 260 -21.79 41.87 -26.88
C PRO A 260 -22.58 41.18 -28.00
N ALA A 261 -23.90 41.29 -27.87
CA ALA A 261 -24.89 40.93 -28.87
C ALA A 261 -24.74 41.79 -30.13
N ALA A 262 -25.12 41.20 -31.26
CA ALA A 262 -25.07 41.75 -32.60
C ALA A 262 -26.21 42.75 -32.87
N GLU A 263 -25.92 43.85 -33.58
CA GLU A 263 -26.77 44.62 -34.52
C GLU A 263 -25.76 45.37 -35.43
N GLY A 264 -25.91 45.67 -36.72
CA GLY A 264 -27.01 45.71 -37.68
C GLY A 264 -26.52 46.64 -38.83
N GLU A 265 -26.78 46.22 -40.08
CA GLU A 265 -26.90 46.98 -41.34
C GLU A 265 -26.00 48.19 -41.69
N ALA A 266 -25.45 48.14 -42.92
CA ALA A 266 -25.60 49.15 -44.00
C ALA A 266 -24.30 49.40 -44.80
N SER A 267 -24.18 48.73 -45.96
CA SER A 267 -23.84 49.29 -47.30
C SER A 267 -23.47 48.17 -48.27
#